data_AF-A0A3L9HPZ5-F1
#
_entry.id   AF-A0A3L9HPZ5-F1
#
_cell.length_a   1.000
_cell.length_b   1.000
_cell.length_c   1.000
_cell.angle_alpha   90.00
_cell.angle_beta   90.00
_cell.angle_gamma   90.00
#
_symmetry.space_group_name_H-M   'P 1'
#
loop_
_entity.id
_entity.type
_entity.pdbx_description
1 polymer ?
#
loop_
_entity_poly.entity_id
_entity_poly.type
_entity_poly.pdbx_seq_one_letter_code
_entity_poly.pdbx_strand_id
1 'polypeptide(L)'
;VPDGFGGTEPRITCNAYLTTQRKAWDVLSDFCSAMRCMPVWNGQTLTFVQDRPSDKVWTYNRSNVVMPDDGAPFRYSFSALKDRHNAVEVNWIDPNNGWETATELVEDTQAIARYGRNVTKMDAFGCTSRGQAHRAGLWLIKTELLETQTVDFSVGAEGLRHVPGDVIEICDDDYAGIRTGGRVLAVNSQTRTLTLDREITLPS
;
A
#
# COMPACT_ATOMS: atom_id res chain seq x y z
N VAL A 1 12.89 -13.16 -13.14
CA VAL A 1 12.47 -11.87 -13.76
C VAL A 1 13.62 -11.38 -14.63
N PRO A 2 13.38 -10.58 -15.68
CA PRO A 2 14.48 -10.04 -16.49
C PRO A 2 15.47 -9.26 -15.62
N ASP A 3 16.76 -9.50 -15.83
CA ASP A 3 17.86 -8.85 -15.11
C ASP A 3 18.26 -7.48 -15.69
N GLY A 4 17.68 -7.11 -16.85
CA GLY A 4 18.00 -5.87 -17.57
C GLY A 4 19.20 -6.00 -18.53
N PHE A 5 19.86 -7.16 -18.57
CA PHE A 5 21.03 -7.45 -19.41
C PHE A 5 20.80 -8.60 -20.39
N GLY A 6 19.56 -9.08 -20.49
CA GLY A 6 19.15 -10.15 -21.42
C GLY A 6 19.06 -11.54 -20.79
N GLY A 7 19.25 -11.65 -19.48
CA GLY A 7 19.09 -12.88 -18.70
C GLY A 7 17.91 -12.81 -17.73
N THR A 8 17.91 -13.74 -16.78
CA THR A 8 16.89 -13.80 -15.73
C THR A 8 17.52 -13.98 -14.35
N GLU A 9 16.99 -13.27 -13.36
CA GLU A 9 17.39 -13.37 -11.96
C GLU A 9 16.17 -13.64 -11.05
N PRO A 10 16.38 -14.13 -9.81
CA PRO A 10 15.33 -14.15 -8.80
C PRO A 10 14.77 -12.75 -8.54
N ARG A 11 13.48 -12.65 -8.20
CA ARG A 11 12.80 -11.35 -8.04
C ARG A 11 13.42 -10.50 -6.93
N ILE A 12 13.75 -11.14 -5.82
CA ILE A 12 14.35 -10.54 -4.63
C ILE A 12 15.45 -11.50 -4.17
N THR A 13 16.66 -10.96 -4.00
CA THR A 13 17.79 -11.63 -3.37
C THR A 13 18.32 -10.73 -2.26
N CYS A 14 18.70 -11.31 -1.13
CA CYS A 14 19.25 -10.57 0.00
C CYS A 14 20.61 -11.17 0.35
N ASN A 15 21.68 -10.46 -0.01
CA ASN A 15 23.06 -10.79 0.31
C ASN A 15 23.59 -9.71 1.25
N ALA A 16 23.48 -9.93 2.55
CA ALA A 16 23.86 -8.96 3.57
C ALA A 16 24.88 -9.58 4.54
N TYR A 17 25.87 -8.77 4.95
CA TYR A 17 26.83 -9.13 5.98
C TYR A 17 26.67 -8.17 7.17
N LEU A 18 26.32 -8.72 8.33
CA LEU A 18 26.03 -7.95 9.55
C LEU A 18 27.21 -8.06 10.51
N THR A 19 27.99 -6.99 10.64
CA THR A 19 29.18 -6.94 11.52
C THR A 19 28.97 -6.12 12.78
N THR A 20 28.06 -5.15 12.74
CA THR A 20 27.80 -4.21 13.83
C THR A 20 26.57 -4.61 14.63
N GLN A 21 26.63 -4.44 15.96
CA GLN A 21 25.45 -4.57 16.80
C GLN A 21 24.45 -3.45 16.48
N ARG A 22 23.23 -3.83 16.14
CA ARG A 22 22.10 -2.92 15.86
C ARG A 22 20.87 -3.39 16.61
N LYS A 23 19.88 -2.52 16.78
CA LYS A 23 18.60 -2.92 17.36
C LYS A 23 17.93 -3.95 16.45
N ALA A 24 17.40 -5.01 17.05
CA ALA A 24 16.76 -6.09 16.30
C ALA A 24 15.62 -5.59 15.40
N TRP A 25 14.84 -4.61 15.88
CA TRP A 25 13.74 -4.03 15.11
C TRP A 25 14.22 -3.34 13.83
N ASP A 26 15.29 -2.54 13.91
CA ASP A 26 15.84 -1.85 12.74
C ASP A 26 16.33 -2.86 11.69
N VAL A 27 16.99 -3.93 12.14
CA VAL A 27 17.47 -5.00 11.25
C VAL A 27 16.32 -5.76 10.61
N LEU A 28 15.26 -6.06 11.36
CA LEU A 28 14.06 -6.71 10.82
C LEU A 28 13.35 -5.81 9.82
N SER A 29 13.25 -4.50 10.10
CA SER A 29 12.69 -3.53 9.17
C SER A 29 13.50 -3.44 7.86
N ASP A 30 14.84 -3.52 7.94
CA ASP A 30 15.71 -3.55 6.75
C ASP A 30 15.49 -4.81 5.90
N PHE A 31 15.32 -5.97 6.53
CA PHE A 31 14.94 -7.19 5.81
C PHE A 31 13.56 -7.07 5.17
N CYS A 32 12.61 -6.45 5.88
CA CYS A 32 11.24 -6.27 5.41
C CYS A 32 11.16 -5.34 4.20
N SER A 33 11.94 -4.24 4.22
CA SER A 33 11.99 -3.28 3.12
C SER A 33 12.51 -3.91 1.82
N ALA A 34 13.51 -4.79 1.92
CA ALA A 34 14.04 -5.55 0.79
C ALA A 34 13.01 -6.55 0.22
N MET A 35 12.23 -7.20 1.09
CA MET A 35 11.27 -8.25 0.72
C MET A 35 9.87 -7.74 0.35
N ARG A 36 9.60 -6.43 0.49
CA ARG A 36 8.26 -5.84 0.34
C ARG A 36 7.26 -6.42 1.33
N CYS A 37 7.66 -6.51 2.59
CA CYS A 37 6.76 -6.91 3.67
C CYS A 37 6.73 -5.89 4.80
N MET A 38 5.72 -6.02 5.64
CA MET A 38 5.51 -5.22 6.83
C MET A 38 5.68 -6.11 8.06
N PRO A 39 6.54 -5.76 9.02
CA PRO A 39 6.61 -6.45 10.29
C PRO A 39 5.42 -6.04 11.17
N VAL A 40 4.58 -6.99 11.54
CA VAL A 40 3.37 -6.76 12.34
C VAL A 40 3.47 -7.56 13.64
N TRP A 41 3.36 -6.86 14.77
CA TRP A 41 3.27 -7.49 16.09
C TRP A 41 1.81 -7.67 16.48
N ASN A 42 1.36 -8.93 16.56
CA ASN A 42 -0.04 -9.24 16.91
C ASN A 42 -0.27 -9.43 18.43
N GLY A 43 0.72 -9.11 19.27
CA GLY A 43 0.68 -9.30 20.72
C GLY A 43 1.32 -10.61 21.22
N GLN A 44 1.44 -11.63 20.38
CA GLN A 44 2.02 -12.93 20.73
C GLN A 44 3.25 -13.28 19.88
N THR A 45 3.14 -13.07 18.57
CA THR A 45 4.18 -13.42 17.61
C THR A 45 4.41 -12.26 16.63
N LEU A 46 5.67 -12.09 16.25
CA LEU A 46 6.01 -11.21 15.15
C LEU A 46 5.66 -11.94 13.85
N THR A 47 4.76 -11.35 13.08
CA THR A 47 4.32 -11.89 11.78
C THR A 47 4.74 -10.93 10.69
N PHE A 48 5.01 -11.44 9.49
CA PHE A 48 5.35 -10.62 8.33
C PHE A 48 4.22 -10.70 7.31
N VAL A 49 3.69 -9.55 6.93
CA VAL A 49 2.66 -9.47 5.90
C VAL A 49 3.31 -8.96 4.62
N GLN A 50 3.28 -9.80 3.58
CA GLN A 50 3.83 -9.43 2.28
C GLN A 50 2.83 -8.57 1.52
N ASP A 51 3.32 -7.47 0.93
CA ASP A 51 2.58 -6.71 -0.06
C ASP A 51 2.46 -7.55 -1.34
N ARG A 52 1.27 -8.11 -1.56
CA ARG A 52 0.94 -8.93 -2.72
C ARG A 52 -0.51 -8.70 -3.13
N PRO A 53 -0.82 -8.79 -4.44
CA PRO A 53 -2.20 -8.76 -4.90
C PRO A 53 -3.04 -9.81 -4.17
N SER A 54 -4.15 -9.36 -3.59
CA SER A 54 -5.09 -10.18 -2.83
C SER A 54 -6.51 -9.67 -3.08
N ASP A 55 -7.50 -10.55 -2.94
CA ASP A 55 -8.90 -10.18 -3.07
C ASP A 55 -9.34 -9.30 -1.89
N LYS A 56 -10.37 -8.48 -2.12
CA LYS A 56 -10.95 -7.66 -1.04
C LYS A 56 -11.54 -8.58 0.03
N VAL A 57 -11.16 -8.32 1.28
CA VAL A 57 -11.65 -9.05 2.45
C VAL A 57 -13.02 -8.52 2.87
N TRP A 58 -13.23 -7.22 2.74
CA TRP A 58 -14.47 -6.56 3.14
C TRP A 58 -14.74 -5.29 2.34
N THR A 59 -16.02 -4.89 2.34
CA THR A 59 -16.50 -3.67 1.71
C THR A 59 -17.14 -2.77 2.77
N TYR A 60 -16.59 -1.57 2.94
CA TYR A 60 -17.13 -0.54 3.83
C TYR A 60 -18.02 0.41 3.05
N ASN A 61 -19.19 0.70 3.59
CA ASN A 61 -20.16 1.62 3.04
C ASN A 61 -20.77 2.46 4.16
N ARG A 62 -21.63 3.41 3.79
CA ARG A 62 -22.30 4.30 4.72
C ARG A 62 -23.06 3.58 5.85
N SER A 63 -23.49 2.33 5.66
CA SER A 63 -24.29 1.56 6.62
C SER A 63 -23.47 0.79 7.66
N ASN A 64 -22.16 0.57 7.44
CA ASN A 64 -21.30 -0.21 8.35
C ASN A 64 -20.13 0.60 8.96
N VAL A 65 -20.06 1.89 8.64
CA VAL A 65 -19.14 2.86 9.23
C VAL A 65 -19.87 3.69 10.28
N VAL A 66 -19.18 4.04 11.37
CA VAL A 66 -19.70 4.90 12.42
C VAL A 66 -19.89 6.30 11.86
N MET A 67 -21.09 6.85 12.03
CA MET A 67 -21.39 8.23 11.63
C MET A 67 -20.80 9.22 12.63
N PRO A 68 -19.85 10.07 12.22
CA PRO A 68 -19.40 11.18 13.03
C PRO A 68 -20.44 12.33 13.04
N ASP A 69 -20.34 13.22 14.03
CA ASP A 69 -21.29 14.32 14.23
C ASP A 69 -21.33 15.34 13.06
N ASP A 70 -20.27 15.42 12.27
CA ASP A 70 -20.16 16.24 11.07
C ASP A 70 -20.81 15.60 9.82
N GLY A 71 -21.33 14.38 9.95
CA GLY A 71 -22.13 13.71 8.91
C GLY A 71 -21.35 13.12 7.73
N ALA A 72 -20.01 13.24 7.74
CA ALA A 72 -19.11 12.74 6.70
C ALA A 72 -18.31 11.52 7.22
N PRO A 73 -18.72 10.28 6.89
CA PRO A 73 -18.13 9.07 7.47
C PRO A 73 -16.71 8.78 6.96
N PHE A 74 -16.38 9.18 5.73
CA PHE A 74 -15.07 8.99 5.13
C PHE A 74 -14.38 10.35 4.96
N ARG A 75 -13.18 10.48 5.52
CA ARG A 75 -12.36 11.69 5.37
C ARG A 75 -11.17 11.39 4.48
N TYR A 76 -11.13 12.03 3.32
CA TYR A 76 -10.01 11.87 2.39
C TYR A 76 -8.97 12.95 2.61
N SER A 77 -7.72 12.52 2.70
CA SER A 77 -6.55 13.38 2.61
C SER A 77 -5.72 12.99 1.39
N PHE A 78 -5.03 13.96 0.81
CA PHE A 78 -4.17 13.73 -0.35
C PHE A 78 -2.74 14.10 -0.01
N SER A 79 -1.79 13.31 -0.49
CA SER A 79 -0.37 13.64 -0.38
C SER A 79 -0.08 14.92 -1.17
N ALA A 80 0.75 15.82 -0.62
CA ALA A 80 1.09 17.04 -1.34
C ALA A 80 1.98 16.72 -2.55
N LEU A 81 1.83 17.45 -3.65
CA LEU A 81 2.61 17.21 -4.88
C LEU A 81 4.12 17.27 -4.64
N LYS A 82 4.57 18.16 -3.75
CA LYS A 82 5.98 18.30 -3.37
C LYS A 82 6.58 17.07 -2.68
N ASP A 83 5.74 16.25 -2.05
CA ASP A 83 6.15 15.06 -1.32
C ASP A 83 6.11 13.81 -2.24
N ARG A 84 5.71 13.99 -3.52
CA ARG A 84 5.72 12.95 -4.55
C ARG A 84 6.98 13.08 -5.39
N HIS A 85 7.90 12.14 -5.21
CA HIS A 85 9.15 12.04 -5.95
C HIS A 85 8.93 11.26 -7.26
N ASN A 86 9.70 11.63 -8.28
CA ASN A 86 9.63 11.02 -9.60
C ASN A 86 11.01 10.58 -10.12
N ALA A 87 12.05 10.79 -9.30
CA ALA A 87 13.39 10.32 -9.50
C ALA A 87 13.90 9.72 -8.18
N VAL A 88 14.55 8.57 -8.26
CA VAL A 88 15.10 7.87 -7.09
C VAL A 88 16.54 7.47 -7.37
N GLU A 89 17.44 7.88 -6.49
CA GLU A 89 18.80 7.38 -6.43
C GLU A 89 18.84 6.18 -5.47
N VAL A 90 18.96 4.98 -6.02
CA VAL A 90 18.96 3.72 -5.26
C VAL A 90 20.39 3.25 -5.05
N ASN A 91 20.83 3.23 -3.79
CA ASN A 91 22.13 2.67 -3.42
C ASN A 91 22.05 1.15 -3.28
N TRP A 92 22.99 0.45 -3.90
CA TRP A 92 23.14 -1.01 -3.87
C TRP A 92 24.63 -1.39 -3.82
N ILE A 93 24.95 -2.63 -3.50
CA ILE A 93 26.33 -3.10 -3.40
C ILE A 93 26.73 -3.78 -4.69
N ASP A 94 27.77 -3.31 -5.39
CA ASP A 94 28.18 -3.86 -6.68
C ASP A 94 29.30 -4.91 -6.52
N PRO A 95 29.04 -6.22 -6.76
CA PRO A 95 30.06 -7.25 -6.69
C PRO A 95 31.16 -7.08 -7.76
N ASN A 96 30.86 -6.42 -8.88
CA ASN A 96 31.83 -6.17 -9.96
C ASN A 96 32.73 -4.96 -9.68
N ASN A 97 32.29 -4.04 -8.81
CA ASN A 97 33.06 -2.89 -8.35
C ASN A 97 33.63 -3.12 -6.94
N GLY A 98 34.18 -4.31 -6.68
CA GLY A 98 34.87 -4.59 -5.42
C GLY A 98 33.98 -4.59 -4.17
N TRP A 99 32.67 -4.82 -4.31
CA TRP A 99 31.68 -4.74 -3.22
C TRP A 99 31.49 -3.34 -2.64
N GLU A 100 31.80 -2.30 -3.41
CA GLU A 100 31.51 -0.92 -3.04
C GLU A 100 30.04 -0.56 -3.31
N THR A 101 29.56 0.48 -2.63
CA THR A 101 28.22 1.03 -2.87
C THR A 101 28.19 1.76 -4.20
N ALA A 102 27.31 1.32 -5.09
CA ALA A 102 26.97 1.98 -6.35
C ALA A 102 25.57 2.59 -6.26
N THR A 103 25.32 3.64 -7.03
CA THR A 103 24.01 4.31 -7.10
C THR A 103 23.39 4.08 -8.48
N GLU A 104 22.19 3.51 -8.51
CA GLU A 104 21.36 3.44 -9.71
C GLU A 104 20.35 4.58 -9.70
N LEU A 105 20.34 5.40 -10.75
CA LEU A 105 19.35 6.44 -10.95
C LEU A 105 18.15 5.87 -11.71
N VAL A 106 16.96 5.97 -11.11
CA VAL A 106 15.68 5.56 -11.70
C VAL A 106 14.79 6.78 -11.84
N GLU A 107 14.27 7.05 -13.03
CA GLU A 107 13.50 8.26 -13.32
C GLU A 107 12.23 7.92 -14.14
N ASP A 108 11.11 8.57 -13.80
CA ASP A 108 9.89 8.53 -14.62
C ASP A 108 9.82 9.80 -15.48
N THR A 109 10.24 9.69 -16.73
CA THR A 109 10.34 10.81 -17.68
C THR A 109 9.01 11.51 -17.93
N GLN A 110 7.88 10.78 -17.89
CA GLN A 110 6.55 11.35 -18.08
C GLN A 110 6.14 12.19 -16.88
N ALA A 111 6.37 11.68 -15.67
CA ALA A 111 6.08 12.42 -14.44
C ALA A 111 6.99 13.65 -14.30
N ILE A 112 8.27 13.53 -14.65
CA ILE A 112 9.23 14.64 -14.62
C ILE A 112 8.82 15.75 -15.60
N ALA A 113 8.42 15.40 -16.83
CA ALA A 113 7.96 16.38 -17.81
C ALA A 113 6.72 17.16 -17.33
N ARG A 114 5.87 16.53 -16.52
CA ARG A 114 4.62 17.13 -16.03
C ARG A 114 4.78 17.94 -14.75
N TYR A 115 5.58 17.47 -13.79
CA TYR A 115 5.64 18.03 -12.44
C TYR A 115 7.00 18.65 -12.08
N GLY A 116 8.00 18.54 -12.96
CA GLY A 116 9.39 18.90 -12.66
C GLY A 116 10.11 17.79 -11.88
N ARG A 117 11.45 17.80 -11.90
CA ARG A 117 12.27 16.74 -11.29
C ARG A 117 12.28 16.86 -9.76
N ASN A 118 11.87 15.80 -9.06
CA ASN A 118 11.91 15.67 -7.61
C ASN A 118 12.60 14.36 -7.21
N VAL A 119 13.74 14.48 -6.52
CA VAL A 119 14.67 13.36 -6.27
C VAL A 119 14.61 12.94 -4.82
N THR A 120 14.52 11.64 -4.58
CA THR A 120 14.74 11.02 -3.27
C THR A 120 15.87 9.99 -3.33
N LYS A 121 16.44 9.68 -2.16
CA LYS A 121 17.49 8.67 -2.01
C LYS A 121 16.94 7.47 -1.26
N MET A 122 17.25 6.28 -1.74
CA MET A 122 16.83 5.02 -1.14
C MET A 122 18.02 4.07 -1.03
N ASP A 123 18.16 3.41 0.12
CA ASP A 123 19.14 2.33 0.29
C ASP A 123 18.46 0.97 0.09
N ALA A 124 18.93 0.20 -0.88
CA ALA A 124 18.43 -1.16 -1.12
C ALA A 124 19.23 -2.17 -0.29
N PHE A 125 18.73 -2.47 0.91
CA PHE A 125 19.40 -3.39 1.84
C PHE A 125 19.63 -4.78 1.22
N GLY A 126 20.87 -5.29 1.32
CA GLY A 126 21.27 -6.60 0.82
C GLY A 126 21.17 -6.77 -0.71
N CYS A 127 20.97 -5.68 -1.45
CA CYS A 127 20.85 -5.71 -2.91
C CYS A 127 22.23 -5.78 -3.55
N THR A 128 22.45 -6.81 -4.37
CA THR A 128 23.72 -7.05 -5.10
C THR A 128 23.55 -7.08 -6.62
N SER A 129 22.35 -6.79 -7.10
CA SER A 129 22.03 -6.71 -8.53
C SER A 129 21.51 -5.32 -8.87
N ARG A 130 22.06 -4.72 -9.92
CA ARG A 130 21.56 -3.47 -10.50
C ARG A 130 20.08 -3.58 -10.91
N GLY A 131 19.67 -4.71 -11.48
CA GLY A 131 18.28 -4.95 -11.92
C GLY A 131 17.29 -4.93 -10.76
N GLN A 132 17.68 -5.50 -9.61
CA GLN A 132 16.88 -5.44 -8.39
C GLN A 132 16.79 -4.01 -7.83
N ALA A 133 17.91 -3.27 -7.80
CA ALA A 133 17.93 -1.86 -7.38
C ALA A 133 17.02 -0.98 -8.26
N HIS A 134 17.10 -1.16 -9.58
CA HIS A 134 16.24 -0.44 -10.54
C HIS A 134 14.75 -0.73 -10.31
N ARG A 135 14.38 -2.00 -10.10
CA ARG A 135 12.99 -2.37 -9.74
C ARG A 135 12.57 -1.76 -8.40
N ALA A 136 13.50 -1.62 -7.46
CA ALA A 136 13.21 -1.05 -6.17
C ALA A 136 12.85 0.44 -6.26
N GLY A 137 13.63 1.20 -7.05
CA GLY A 137 13.33 2.61 -7.35
C GLY A 137 12.04 2.78 -8.14
N LEU A 138 11.79 1.93 -9.14
CA LEU A 138 10.52 1.96 -9.89
C LEU A 138 9.31 1.73 -9.00
N TRP A 139 9.40 0.79 -8.06
CA TRP A 139 8.33 0.55 -7.08
C TRP A 139 8.06 1.82 -6.27
N LEU A 140 9.09 2.49 -5.74
CA LEU A 140 8.91 3.69 -4.93
C LEU A 140 8.23 4.81 -5.71
N ILE A 141 8.68 5.07 -6.94
CA ILE A 141 8.07 6.07 -7.82
C ILE A 141 6.60 5.72 -8.12
N LYS A 142 6.31 4.46 -8.44
CA LYS A 142 4.94 4.04 -8.76
C LYS A 142 4.03 4.08 -7.53
N THR A 143 4.52 3.71 -6.36
CA THR A 143 3.82 3.85 -5.08
C THR A 143 3.47 5.32 -4.85
N GLU A 144 4.42 6.25 -4.91
CA GLU A 144 4.14 7.68 -4.65
C GLU A 144 3.23 8.33 -5.72
N LEU A 145 3.29 7.87 -6.97
CA LEU A 145 2.43 8.36 -8.04
C LEU A 145 1.00 7.82 -7.99
N LEU A 146 0.80 6.59 -7.50
CA LEU A 146 -0.50 5.92 -7.46
C LEU A 146 -1.19 6.08 -6.10
N GLU A 147 -0.46 5.94 -5.01
CA GLU A 147 -0.96 6.04 -3.63
C GLU A 147 -1.00 7.50 -3.17
N THR A 148 -1.92 8.25 -3.78
CA THR A 148 -2.03 9.71 -3.56
C THR A 148 -3.10 10.10 -2.55
N GLN A 149 -3.92 9.15 -2.13
CA GLN A 149 -5.11 9.36 -1.32
C GLN A 149 -5.08 8.45 -0.10
N THR A 150 -5.38 9.02 1.06
CA THR A 150 -5.60 8.31 2.31
C THR A 150 -7.02 8.58 2.77
N VAL A 151 -7.64 7.60 3.42
CA VAL A 151 -9.02 7.66 3.89
C VAL A 151 -9.07 7.28 5.36
N ASP A 152 -9.60 8.18 6.16
CA ASP A 152 -9.81 8.01 7.59
C ASP A 152 -11.29 7.82 7.88
N PHE A 153 -11.64 6.74 8.57
CA PHE A 153 -13.01 6.42 8.96
C PHE A 153 -13.01 5.54 10.21
N SER A 154 -14.14 5.53 10.93
CA SER A 154 -14.31 4.77 12.17
C SER A 154 -15.32 3.64 11.98
N VAL A 155 -15.04 2.46 12.50
CA VAL A 155 -15.91 1.28 12.40
C VAL A 155 -16.25 0.76 13.78
N GLY A 156 -17.37 0.03 13.88
CA GLY A 156 -17.73 -0.70 15.10
C GLY A 156 -16.85 -1.93 15.32
N ALA A 157 -17.31 -2.86 16.17
CA ALA A 157 -16.61 -4.12 16.46
C ALA A 157 -16.31 -4.97 15.22
N GLU A 158 -17.04 -4.76 14.13
CA GLU A 158 -16.78 -5.32 12.81
C GLU A 158 -15.35 -5.09 12.31
N GLY A 159 -14.71 -3.97 12.67
CA GLY A 159 -13.33 -3.69 12.30
C GLY A 159 -12.30 -4.65 12.86
N LEU A 160 -12.62 -5.36 13.96
CA LEU A 160 -11.71 -6.31 14.61
C LEU A 160 -11.38 -7.54 13.74
N ARG A 161 -12.08 -7.72 12.62
CA ARG A 161 -11.79 -8.79 11.66
C ARG A 161 -10.48 -8.55 10.89
N HIS A 162 -10.01 -7.31 10.82
CA HIS A 162 -8.90 -6.94 9.95
C HIS A 162 -7.54 -7.10 10.60
N VAL A 163 -6.58 -7.50 9.79
CA VAL A 163 -5.15 -7.50 10.11
C VAL A 163 -4.45 -6.49 9.19
N PRO A 164 -3.38 -5.79 9.63
CA PRO A 164 -2.63 -4.92 8.75
C PRO A 164 -2.20 -5.63 7.46
N GLY A 165 -2.44 -4.99 6.32
CA GLY A 165 -2.20 -5.55 4.97
C GLY A 165 -3.42 -6.18 4.31
N ASP A 166 -4.56 -6.29 4.99
CA ASP A 166 -5.82 -6.67 4.35
C ASP A 166 -6.26 -5.62 3.32
N VAL A 167 -6.68 -6.09 2.14
CA VAL A 167 -7.29 -5.25 1.11
C VAL A 167 -8.77 -5.04 1.43
N ILE A 168 -9.19 -3.79 1.54
CA ILE A 168 -10.58 -3.40 1.77
C ILE A 168 -11.08 -2.53 0.62
N GLU A 169 -12.39 -2.57 0.40
CA GLU A 169 -13.06 -1.72 -0.57
C GLU A 169 -13.91 -0.67 0.14
N ILE A 170 -13.95 0.54 -0.39
CA ILE A 170 -14.74 1.65 0.14
C ILE A 170 -15.79 2.03 -0.90
N CYS A 171 -17.04 1.84 -0.54
CA CYS A 171 -18.23 2.27 -1.30
C CYS A 171 -18.79 3.53 -0.63
N ASP A 172 -18.21 4.67 -0.99
CA ASP A 172 -18.63 5.97 -0.50
C ASP A 172 -19.65 6.62 -1.46
N ASP A 173 -20.85 6.87 -0.93
CA ASP A 173 -21.97 7.49 -1.65
C ASP A 173 -21.62 8.92 -2.11
N ASP A 174 -20.87 9.67 -1.28
CA ASP A 174 -20.54 11.07 -1.55
C ASP A 174 -19.45 11.16 -2.64
N TYR A 175 -18.54 10.19 -2.68
CA TYR A 175 -17.52 10.07 -3.73
C TYR A 175 -18.11 9.54 -5.05
N ALA A 176 -18.97 8.52 -5.00
CA ALA A 176 -19.59 7.91 -6.18
C ALA A 176 -20.68 8.78 -6.82
N GLY A 177 -21.28 9.71 -6.05
CA GLY A 177 -22.42 10.51 -6.48
C GLY A 177 -23.72 9.71 -6.66
N ILE A 178 -23.68 8.41 -6.36
CA ILE A 178 -24.80 7.50 -6.36
C ILE A 178 -24.80 6.74 -5.03
N ARG A 179 -25.99 6.41 -4.52
CA ARG A 179 -26.12 5.66 -3.28
C ARG A 179 -25.84 4.18 -3.54
N THR A 180 -24.72 3.69 -3.03
CA THR A 180 -24.23 2.32 -3.21
C THR A 180 -24.20 1.60 -1.88
N GLY A 181 -25.25 0.82 -1.63
CA GLY A 181 -25.36 -0.05 -0.45
C GLY A 181 -26.48 0.36 0.51
N GLY A 182 -26.69 -0.49 1.50
CA GLY A 182 -27.75 -0.38 2.49
C GLY A 182 -27.74 -1.60 3.41
N ARG A 183 -28.51 -1.54 4.50
CA ARG A 183 -28.67 -2.65 5.44
C ARG A 183 -30.11 -3.11 5.46
N VAL A 184 -30.32 -4.42 5.40
CA VAL A 184 -31.64 -5.01 5.67
C VAL A 184 -31.81 -5.09 7.19
N LEU A 185 -32.80 -4.38 7.72
CA LEU A 185 -33.13 -4.37 9.15
C LEU A 185 -34.01 -5.56 9.53
N ALA A 186 -34.98 -5.90 8.69
CA ALA A 186 -35.88 -7.02 8.93
C ALA A 186 -36.35 -7.66 7.62
N VAL A 187 -36.62 -8.96 7.68
CA VAL A 187 -37.17 -9.75 6.58
C VAL A 187 -38.47 -10.40 7.06
N ASN A 188 -39.58 -10.11 6.40
CA ASN A 188 -40.83 -10.82 6.63
C ASN A 188 -41.10 -11.76 5.46
N SER A 189 -40.93 -13.07 5.70
CA SER A 189 -41.08 -14.12 4.68
C SER A 189 -42.55 -14.38 4.29
N GLN A 190 -43.50 -14.11 5.19
CA GLN A 190 -44.93 -14.35 4.93
C GLN A 190 -45.53 -13.29 4.01
N THR A 191 -45.19 -12.02 4.24
CA THR A 191 -45.65 -10.89 3.42
C THR A 191 -44.68 -10.55 2.28
N ARG A 192 -43.52 -11.23 2.21
CA ARG A 192 -42.43 -10.96 1.26
C ARG A 192 -41.98 -9.50 1.28
N THR A 193 -41.97 -8.89 2.47
CA THR A 193 -41.54 -7.50 2.68
C THR A 193 -40.16 -7.45 3.31
N LEU A 194 -39.34 -6.50 2.85
CA LEU A 194 -38.01 -6.21 3.38
C LEU A 194 -38.04 -4.82 4.00
N THR A 195 -37.65 -4.71 5.26
CA THR A 195 -37.42 -3.42 5.92
C THR A 195 -35.96 -3.05 5.75
N LEU A 196 -35.70 -1.95 5.06
CA LEU A 196 -34.36 -1.43 4.84
C LEU A 196 -34.03 -0.37 5.88
N ASP A 197 -32.73 -0.08 6.03
CA ASP A 197 -32.22 0.98 6.90
C ASP A 197 -32.59 2.39 6.44
N ARG A 198 -33.08 2.54 5.21
CA ARG A 198 -33.44 3.81 4.58
C ARG A 198 -34.50 3.64 3.50
N GLU A 199 -35.15 4.75 3.14
CA GLU A 199 -36.07 4.80 2.01
C GLU A 199 -35.31 4.68 0.68
N ILE A 200 -35.88 3.92 -0.26
CA ILE A 200 -35.35 3.72 -1.61
C ILE A 200 -36.38 4.15 -2.64
N THR A 201 -35.91 4.72 -3.75
CA THR A 201 -36.75 4.97 -4.93
C THR A 201 -36.65 3.76 -5.84
N LEU A 202 -37.77 3.07 -6.06
CA LEU A 202 -37.81 1.95 -6.99
C LEU A 202 -37.72 2.46 -8.43
N PRO A 203 -36.93 1.82 -9.31
CA PRO A 203 -36.99 2.11 -10.74
C PRO A 203 -38.41 1.80 -11.25
N SER A 204 -38.98 2.74 -12.00
CA SER A 204 -40.31 2.64 -12.64
C SER A 204 -40.38 1.53 -13.67
#